data_AF-A0A2A6RKK8-F1
#
_entry.id   AF-A0A2A6RKK8-F1
#
_cell.length_a   1.000
_cell.length_b   1.000
_cell.length_c   1.000
_cell.angle_alpha   90.00
_cell.angle_beta   90.00
_cell.angle_gamma   90.00
#
_symmetry.space_group_name_H-M   'P 1'
#
loop_
_entity.id
_entity.type
_entity.pdbx_description
1 polymer ?
#
loop_
_entity_poly.entity_id
_entity_poly.type
_entity_poly.pdbx_seq_one_letter_code
_entity_poly.pdbx_strand_id
1 'polypeptide(L)'
;MADQLTVQIEFCDADATQPDPVRVAALADAALATLRAQGFVPQPVYTGAMGGDLYEVVRQLAEGAAANKDVVLALITGVAAPIAGALAARLGQRAAAKPAAPAPAAVVVIVEGVQVAVREPEITPDELLQRLLATDPALASKVSPATRAVVRVYTKADSR
;
A
#
# COMPACT_ATOMS: atom_id res chain seq x y z
N MET A 1 -24.24 7.88 -8.62
CA MET A 1 -23.01 7.23 -9.10
C MET A 1 -22.47 6.47 -7.90
N ALA A 2 -22.16 5.18 -8.03
CA ALA A 2 -21.57 4.43 -6.91
C ALA A 2 -20.21 5.06 -6.59
N ASP A 3 -19.99 5.42 -5.33
CA ASP A 3 -18.70 5.91 -4.88
C ASP A 3 -17.66 4.80 -5.06
N GLN A 4 -16.49 5.14 -5.59
CA GLN A 4 -15.40 4.20 -5.81
C GLN A 4 -14.21 4.60 -4.95
N LEU A 5 -13.61 3.62 -4.27
CA LEU A 5 -12.35 3.80 -3.58
C LEU A 5 -11.23 3.25 -4.47
N THR A 6 -10.23 4.08 -4.70
CA THR A 6 -9.03 3.70 -5.44
C THR A 6 -7.84 3.68 -4.50
N VAL A 7 -7.17 2.53 -4.44
CA VAL A 7 -5.86 2.40 -3.79
C VAL A 7 -4.81 2.23 -4.87
N GLN A 8 -3.84 3.13 -4.89
CA GLN A 8 -2.64 3.02 -5.70
C GLN A 8 -1.60 2.16 -4.98
N ILE A 9 -0.89 1.32 -5.71
CA ILE A 9 0.22 0.51 -5.23
C ILE A 9 1.44 0.93 -6.02
N GLU A 10 2.44 1.45 -5.32
CA GLU A 10 3.68 1.94 -5.89
C GLU A 10 4.82 1.03 -5.46
N PHE A 11 5.54 0.44 -6.42
CA PHE A 11 6.78 -0.27 -6.12
C PHE A 11 7.96 0.67 -6.33
N CYS A 12 8.79 0.81 -5.29
CA CYS A 12 9.91 1.73 -5.28
C CYS A 12 11.19 0.98 -4.95
N ASP A 13 12.32 1.45 -5.49
CA ASP A 13 13.60 0.99 -4.96
C ASP A 13 13.91 1.65 -3.61
N ALA A 14 14.58 0.95 -2.71
CA ALA A 14 15.10 1.53 -1.47
C ALA A 14 16.13 2.64 -1.72
N ASP A 15 16.93 2.54 -2.78
CA ASP A 15 17.87 3.58 -3.20
C ASP A 15 17.27 4.40 -4.36
N ALA A 16 16.75 5.58 -4.03
CA ALA A 16 16.22 6.50 -5.02
C ALA A 16 17.30 7.12 -5.93
N THR A 17 18.58 7.06 -5.54
CA THR A 17 19.69 7.63 -6.31
C THR A 17 20.28 6.66 -7.32
N GLN A 18 20.15 5.36 -7.07
CA GLN A 18 20.57 4.27 -7.96
C GLN A 18 19.51 3.16 -8.00
N PRO A 19 18.35 3.40 -8.66
CA PRO A 19 17.28 2.43 -8.68
C PRO A 19 17.69 1.17 -9.46
N ASP A 20 17.34 -0.01 -8.93
CA ASP A 20 17.46 -1.29 -9.62
C ASP A 20 16.09 -1.69 -10.21
N PRO A 21 15.84 -1.43 -11.51
CA PRO A 21 14.54 -1.69 -12.11
C PRO A 21 14.21 -3.18 -12.19
N VAL A 22 15.21 -4.06 -12.30
CA VAL A 22 14.99 -5.52 -12.35
C VAL A 22 14.48 -6.00 -11.00
N ARG A 23 15.03 -5.45 -9.91
CA ARG A 23 14.63 -5.78 -8.55
C ARG A 23 13.23 -5.25 -8.22
N VAL A 24 12.92 -4.03 -8.66
CA VAL A 24 11.58 -3.45 -8.52
C VAL A 24 10.54 -4.28 -9.28
N ALA A 25 10.82 -4.65 -10.54
CA ALA A 25 9.92 -5.50 -11.33
C ALA A 25 9.70 -6.89 -10.69
N ALA A 26 10.76 -7.53 -10.20
CA ALA A 26 10.65 -8.82 -9.51
C ALA A 26 9.85 -8.71 -8.20
N LEU A 27 9.91 -7.58 -7.50
CA LEU A 27 9.07 -7.30 -6.34
C LEU A 27 7.61 -7.07 -6.75
N ALA A 28 7.38 -6.30 -7.81
CA ALA A 28 6.05 -6.02 -8.34
C ALA A 28 5.33 -7.33 -8.75
N ASP A 29 5.95 -8.15 -9.59
CA ASP A 29 5.38 -9.44 -10.03
C ASP A 29 4.99 -10.34 -8.84
N ALA A 30 5.90 -10.43 -7.89
CA ALA A 30 5.75 -11.17 -6.65
C ALA A 30 4.59 -10.67 -5.79
N ALA A 31 4.49 -9.35 -5.59
CA ALA A 31 3.43 -8.71 -4.84
C ALA A 31 2.07 -8.84 -5.53
N LEU A 32 2.01 -8.61 -6.84
CA LEU A 32 0.80 -8.74 -7.64
C LEU A 32 0.26 -10.17 -7.63
N ALA A 33 1.13 -11.18 -7.69
CA ALA A 33 0.73 -12.58 -7.55
C ALA A 33 0.06 -12.85 -6.19
N THR A 34 0.62 -12.31 -5.09
CA THR A 34 0.02 -12.42 -3.76
C THR A 34 -1.34 -11.73 -3.69
N LEU A 35 -1.45 -10.51 -4.22
CA LEU A 35 -2.71 -9.76 -4.21
C LEU A 35 -3.80 -10.46 -5.02
N ARG A 36 -3.46 -11.00 -6.20
CA ARG A 36 -4.39 -11.79 -7.02
C ARG A 36 -4.84 -13.07 -6.31
N ALA A 37 -3.94 -13.75 -5.61
CA ALA A 37 -4.29 -14.93 -4.82
C ALA A 37 -5.29 -14.63 -3.68
N GLN A 38 -5.32 -13.37 -3.22
CA GLN A 38 -6.29 -12.89 -2.22
C GLN A 38 -7.54 -12.26 -2.83
N GLY A 39 -7.73 -12.36 -4.16
CA GLY A 39 -8.91 -11.87 -4.86
C GLY A 39 -8.88 -10.38 -5.20
N PHE A 40 -7.76 -9.68 -5.01
CA PHE A 40 -7.60 -8.32 -5.54
C PHE A 40 -7.29 -8.36 -7.04
N VAL A 41 -7.70 -7.31 -7.75
CA VAL A 41 -7.46 -7.16 -9.20
C VAL A 41 -6.66 -5.87 -9.43
N PRO A 42 -5.33 -5.88 -9.21
CA PRO A 42 -4.51 -4.70 -9.50
C PRO A 42 -4.40 -4.49 -11.01
N GLN A 43 -4.69 -3.28 -11.46
CA GLN A 43 -4.55 -2.84 -12.85
C GLN A 43 -3.31 -1.97 -13.01
N PRO A 44 -2.48 -2.17 -14.05
CA PRO A 44 -1.34 -1.31 -14.28
C PRO A 44 -1.80 0.11 -14.62
N VAL A 45 -1.13 1.10 -14.05
CA VAL A 45 -1.33 2.51 -14.38
C VAL A 45 -0.14 3.00 -15.18
N TYR A 46 -0.42 3.48 -16.39
CA TYR A 46 0.62 4.07 -17.21
C TYR A 46 0.96 5.47 -16.72
N THR A 47 2.14 5.64 -16.12
CA THR A 47 2.63 6.94 -15.60
C THR A 47 3.48 7.71 -16.60
N GLY A 48 3.88 7.08 -17.72
CA GLY A 48 4.82 7.67 -18.69
C GLY A 48 6.26 7.82 -18.18
N ALA A 49 6.54 7.44 -16.93
CA ALA A 49 7.87 7.47 -16.34
C ALA A 49 8.56 6.10 -16.48
N MET A 50 9.81 6.10 -16.94
CA MET A 50 10.63 4.89 -17.01
C MET A 50 10.96 4.40 -15.59
N GLY A 51 10.54 3.18 -15.25
CA GLY A 51 10.93 2.47 -14.02
C GLY A 51 9.99 2.62 -12.81
N GLY A 52 8.82 3.24 -12.97
CA GLY A 52 7.79 3.29 -11.93
C GLY A 52 6.73 2.21 -12.14
N ASP A 53 6.79 1.12 -11.38
CA ASP A 53 5.75 0.10 -11.37
C ASP A 53 4.58 0.58 -10.49
N LEU A 54 3.60 1.24 -11.12
CA LEU A 54 2.38 1.75 -10.48
C LEU A 54 1.17 0.89 -10.87
N TYR A 55 0.39 0.50 -9.87
CA TYR A 55 -0.85 -0.26 -10.04
C TYR A 55 -2.00 0.37 -9.26
N GLU A 56 -3.23 0.13 -9.67
CA GLU A 56 -4.44 0.57 -8.97
C GLU A 56 -5.35 -0.61 -8.65
N VAL A 57 -5.91 -0.61 -7.45
CA VAL A 57 -7.01 -1.48 -7.03
C VAL A 57 -8.23 -0.60 -6.81
N VAL A 58 -9.29 -0.86 -7.56
CA VAL A 58 -10.56 -0.13 -7.46
C VAL A 58 -11.62 -1.01 -6.80
N ARG A 59 -12.30 -0.49 -5.78
CA ARG A 59 -13.40 -1.14 -5.07
C ARG A 59 -14.62 -0.22 -5.05
N GLN A 60 -15.78 -0.78 -5.35
CA GLN A 60 -17.05 -0.07 -5.22
C GLN A 60 -17.44 0.00 -3.73
N LEU A 61 -17.82 1.20 -3.28
CA LEU A 61 -18.49 1.40 -2.00
C LEU A 61 -19.97 1.02 -2.15
N ALA A 62 -20.52 0.39 -1.12
CA ALA A 62 -21.97 0.28 -0.99
C ALA A 62 -22.57 1.68 -0.83
N GLU A 63 -23.72 1.93 -1.45
CA GLU A 63 -24.45 3.19 -1.32
C GLU A 63 -24.76 3.46 0.17
N GLY A 64 -24.23 4.57 0.72
CA GLY A 64 -24.45 4.95 2.12
C GLY A 64 -23.24 5.50 2.87
N ALA A 65 -22.02 5.39 2.33
CA ALA A 65 -20.79 5.93 2.94
C ALA A 65 -20.64 7.46 2.79
N ALA A 66 -21.72 8.21 2.98
CA ALA A 66 -21.78 9.64 2.70
C ALA A 66 -21.05 10.53 3.73
N ALA A 67 -20.57 9.97 4.85
CA ALA A 67 -19.75 10.70 5.80
C ALA A 67 -18.26 10.44 5.56
N ASN A 68 -17.44 11.49 5.58
CA ASN A 68 -15.99 11.40 5.36
C ASN A 68 -15.30 10.38 6.29
N LYS A 69 -15.80 10.20 7.51
CA LYS A 69 -15.32 9.16 8.46
C LYS A 69 -15.58 7.74 7.95
N ASP A 70 -16.75 7.51 7.35
CA ASP A 70 -17.12 6.21 6.80
C ASP A 70 -16.32 5.92 5.53
N VAL A 71 -15.98 6.96 4.75
CA VAL A 71 -15.06 6.85 3.60
C VAL A 71 -13.67 6.45 4.07
N VAL A 72 -13.12 7.10 5.10
CA VAL A 72 -11.80 6.75 5.67
C VAL A 72 -11.81 5.32 6.19
N LEU A 73 -12.84 4.96 6.95
CA LEU A 73 -13.01 3.62 7.49
C LEU A 73 -13.07 2.61 6.36
N ALA A 74 -13.88 2.82 5.32
CA ALA A 74 -14.02 1.91 4.20
C ALA A 74 -12.76 1.80 3.33
N LEU A 75 -12.03 2.91 3.13
CA LEU A 75 -10.75 2.94 2.43
C LEU A 75 -9.70 2.10 3.16
N ILE A 76 -9.63 2.23 4.49
CA ILE A 76 -8.66 1.51 5.31
C ILE A 76 -9.06 0.06 5.50
N THR A 77 -10.29 -0.20 5.95
CA THR A 77 -10.81 -1.56 6.25
C THR A 77 -11.02 -2.40 5.01
N GLY A 78 -11.54 -1.80 3.93
CA GLY A 78 -11.94 -2.54 2.74
C GLY A 78 -10.79 -2.83 1.78
N VAL A 79 -9.72 -2.02 1.79
CA VAL A 79 -8.72 -2.05 0.72
C VAL A 79 -7.29 -1.85 1.23
N ALA A 80 -6.97 -0.74 1.90
CA ALA A 80 -5.58 -0.40 2.20
C ALA A 80 -4.92 -1.32 3.25
N ALA A 81 -5.60 -1.63 4.36
CA ALA A 81 -5.04 -2.51 5.40
C ALA A 81 -4.84 -3.96 4.90
N PRO A 82 -5.83 -4.59 4.22
CA PRO A 82 -5.63 -5.93 3.63
C PRO A 82 -4.44 -5.99 2.65
N ILE A 83 -4.32 -5.00 1.75
CA ILE A 83 -3.20 -4.92 0.81
C ILE A 83 -1.88 -4.77 1.58
N ALA A 84 -1.81 -3.83 2.52
CA ALA A 84 -0.60 -3.58 3.28
C ALA A 84 -0.16 -4.80 4.11
N GLY A 85 -1.09 -5.45 4.81
CA GLY A 85 -0.84 -6.66 5.60
C GLY A 85 -0.38 -7.84 4.74
N ALA A 86 -1.03 -8.08 3.60
CA ALA A 86 -0.63 -9.12 2.65
C ALA A 86 0.80 -8.94 2.14
N LEU A 87 1.17 -7.70 1.83
CA LEU A 87 2.50 -7.36 1.35
C LEU A 87 3.53 -7.47 2.47
N ALA A 88 3.21 -6.99 3.68
CA ALA A 88 4.08 -7.13 4.84
C ALA A 88 4.32 -8.60 5.22
N ALA A 89 3.28 -9.45 5.18
CA ALA A 89 3.37 -10.90 5.39
C ALA A 89 4.34 -11.57 4.41
N ARG A 90 4.23 -11.22 3.13
CA ARG A 90 5.13 -11.73 2.10
C ARG A 90 6.59 -11.34 2.38
N LEU A 91 6.83 -10.08 2.72
CA LEU A 91 8.16 -9.58 3.02
C LEU A 91 8.76 -10.27 4.26
N GLY A 92 7.94 -10.51 5.29
CA GLY A 92 8.33 -11.26 6.48
C GLY A 92 8.70 -12.72 6.21
N GLN A 93 7.90 -13.44 5.41
CA GLN A 93 8.18 -14.83 5.01
C GLN A 93 9.51 -14.94 4.26
N ARG A 94 9.83 -13.97 3.40
CA ARG A 94 11.09 -13.94 2.65
C ARG A 94 12.29 -13.68 3.56
N ALA A 95 12.13 -12.83 4.58
CA ALA A 95 13.18 -12.58 5.58
C ALA A 95 13.50 -13.83 6.41
N ALA A 96 12.47 -14.60 6.81
CA ALA A 96 12.64 -15.86 7.53
C ALA A 96 13.36 -16.93 6.68
N ALA A 97 13.12 -16.96 5.37
CA ALA A 97 13.76 -17.92 4.46
C ALA A 97 15.22 -17.57 4.11
N LYS A 98 15.69 -16.33 4.33
CA LYS A 98 17.08 -15.91 4.02
C LYS A 98 17.58 -14.86 5.04
N PRO A 99 18.21 -15.30 6.17
CA PRO A 99 18.50 -14.42 7.32
C PRO A 99 19.66 -13.41 7.16
N ALA A 100 20.38 -13.39 6.03
CA ALA A 100 21.58 -12.58 5.88
C ALA A 100 21.29 -11.26 5.11
N ALA A 101 21.25 -10.13 5.83
CA ALA A 101 21.57 -8.74 5.44
C ALA A 101 20.58 -7.70 6.03
N PRO A 102 21.04 -6.48 6.42
CA PRO A 102 20.22 -5.47 7.08
C PRO A 102 19.34 -4.63 6.12
N ALA A 103 18.36 -3.93 6.75
CA ALA A 103 17.21 -3.18 6.24
C ALA A 103 16.05 -4.01 5.64
N PRO A 104 14.84 -4.01 6.23
CA PRO A 104 13.69 -4.68 5.64
C PRO A 104 13.11 -3.85 4.50
N ALA A 105 12.74 -4.53 3.41
CA ALA A 105 11.71 -4.03 2.50
C ALA A 105 10.52 -3.54 3.34
N ALA A 106 10.03 -2.33 3.07
CA ALA A 106 9.03 -1.67 3.89
C ALA A 106 7.74 -1.44 3.09
N VAL A 107 6.59 -1.62 3.75
CA VAL A 107 5.30 -1.18 3.24
C VAL A 107 4.97 0.14 3.92
N VAL A 108 4.56 1.15 3.15
CA VAL A 108 4.14 2.46 3.67
C VAL A 108 2.78 2.79 3.11
N VAL A 109 1.82 3.06 3.98
CA VAL A 109 0.48 3.52 3.58
C VAL A 109 0.44 5.03 3.68
N ILE A 110 -0.04 5.68 2.63
CA ILE A 110 -0.14 7.12 2.50
C ILE A 110 -1.59 7.50 2.22
N VAL A 111 -2.17 8.39 3.03
CA VAL A 111 -3.52 8.94 2.84
C VAL A 111 -3.46 10.45 3.06
N GLU A 112 -3.84 11.25 2.06
CA GLU A 112 -3.77 12.73 2.13
C GLU A 112 -2.41 13.26 2.63
N GLY A 113 -1.31 12.63 2.18
CA GLY A 113 0.06 12.97 2.57
C GLY A 113 0.51 12.45 3.94
N VAL A 114 -0.40 11.90 4.76
CA VAL A 114 -0.09 11.24 6.03
C VAL A 114 0.48 9.86 5.76
N GLN A 115 1.65 9.54 6.32
CA GLN A 115 2.37 8.30 6.03
C GLN A 115 2.50 7.44 7.28
N VAL A 116 2.18 6.15 7.15
CA VAL A 116 2.37 5.15 8.21
C VAL A 116 3.14 3.97 7.64
N ALA A 117 4.28 3.66 8.26
CA ALA A 117 5.03 2.45 7.94
C ALA A 117 4.33 1.23 8.55
N VAL A 118 4.10 0.21 7.72
CA VAL A 118 3.56 -1.08 8.08
C VAL A 118 4.69 -2.09 8.01
N ARG A 119 5.11 -2.57 9.17
CA ARG A 119 6.15 -3.62 9.29
C ARG A 119 5.55 -4.93 9.76
N GLU A 120 4.42 -4.85 10.44
CA GLU A 120 3.70 -5.98 11.00
C GLU A 120 2.77 -6.60 9.94
N PRO A 121 2.86 -7.91 9.69
CA PRO A 121 2.03 -8.60 8.70
C PRO A 121 0.55 -8.68 9.10
N GLU A 122 0.25 -8.53 10.38
CA GLU A 122 -1.09 -8.64 10.96
C GLU A 122 -1.68 -7.28 11.32
N ILE A 123 -1.21 -6.17 10.73
CA ILE A 123 -1.77 -4.84 11.02
C ILE A 123 -3.28 -4.86 10.78
N THR A 124 -4.04 -4.58 11.84
CA THR A 124 -5.50 -4.56 11.72
C THR A 124 -5.93 -3.22 11.10
N PRO A 125 -7.08 -3.17 10.43
CA PRO A 125 -7.63 -1.91 9.93
C PRO A 125 -7.75 -0.83 11.00
N ASP A 126 -8.17 -1.20 12.21
CA ASP A 126 -8.34 -0.27 13.33
C ASP A 126 -6.99 0.27 13.80
N GLU A 127 -5.97 -0.57 13.89
CA GLU A 127 -4.60 -0.13 14.21
C GLU A 127 -4.04 0.81 13.15
N LEU A 128 -4.23 0.51 11.86
CA LEU A 128 -3.76 1.38 10.78
C LEU A 128 -4.49 2.73 10.82
N LEU A 129 -5.81 2.72 11.03
CA LEU A 129 -6.60 3.94 11.20
C LEU A 129 -6.14 4.74 12.42
N GLN A 130 -5.90 4.11 13.56
CA GLN A 130 -5.40 4.77 14.75
C GLN A 130 -4.03 5.41 14.52
N ARG A 131 -3.09 4.72 13.85
CA ARG A 131 -1.77 5.28 13.50
C ARG A 131 -1.89 6.49 12.57
N LEU A 132 -2.80 6.43 11.59
CA LEU A 132 -3.07 7.54 10.67
C LEU A 132 -3.68 8.75 11.42
N LEU A 133 -4.69 8.53 12.26
CA LEU A 133 -5.33 9.59 13.05
C LEU A 133 -4.44 10.16 14.15
N ALA A 134 -3.53 9.35 14.71
CA ALA A 134 -2.54 9.83 15.67
C ALA A 134 -1.52 10.78 15.01
N THR A 135 -1.24 10.57 13.72
CA THR A 135 -0.34 11.43 12.94
C THR A 135 -1.06 12.71 12.50
N ASP A 136 -2.31 12.60 12.06
CA ASP A 136 -3.17 13.73 11.72
C ASP A 136 -4.62 13.50 12.18
N PRO A 137 -5.02 14.09 13.33
CA PRO A 137 -6.38 13.96 13.84
C PRO A 137 -7.45 14.55 12.90
N ALA A 138 -7.07 15.46 12.01
CA ALA A 138 -7.96 16.08 11.03
C ALA A 138 -8.07 15.27 9.73
N LEU A 139 -7.42 14.11 9.60
CA LEU A 139 -7.47 13.30 8.39
C LEU A 139 -8.91 12.97 7.97
N ALA A 140 -9.78 12.68 8.94
CA ALA A 140 -11.17 12.34 8.68
C ALA A 140 -11.99 13.45 8.02
N SER A 141 -11.58 14.72 8.09
CA SER A 141 -12.25 15.82 7.38
C SER A 141 -11.62 16.13 6.02
N LYS A 142 -10.42 15.62 5.74
CA LYS A 142 -9.67 15.82 4.48
C LYS A 142 -9.97 14.74 3.44
N VAL A 143 -10.34 13.54 3.88
CA VAL A 143 -10.63 12.42 3.00
C VAL A 143 -12.03 12.53 2.40
N SER A 144 -12.13 12.23 1.11
CA SER A 144 -13.36 12.16 0.33
C SER A 144 -13.38 10.89 -0.52
N PRO A 145 -14.50 10.51 -1.16
CA PRO A 145 -14.52 9.39 -2.10
C PRO A 145 -13.50 9.53 -3.25
N ALA A 146 -13.10 10.77 -3.58
CA ALA A 146 -12.08 11.02 -4.61
C ALA A 146 -10.63 10.86 -4.08
N THR A 147 -10.44 10.74 -2.76
CA THR A 147 -9.13 10.55 -2.15
C THR A 147 -8.55 9.19 -2.56
N ARG A 148 -7.30 9.22 -3.03
CA ARG A 148 -6.55 8.02 -3.39
C ARG A 148 -5.56 7.72 -2.27
N ALA A 149 -5.71 6.56 -1.62
CA ALA A 149 -4.64 6.06 -0.76
C ALA A 149 -3.53 5.46 -1.63
N VAL A 150 -2.29 5.58 -1.19
CA VAL A 150 -1.12 4.98 -1.85
C VAL A 150 -0.48 4.00 -0.90
N VAL A 151 -0.29 2.75 -1.33
CA VAL A 151 0.51 1.74 -0.65
C VAL A 151 1.84 1.65 -1.38
N ARG A 152 2.88 2.23 -0.80
CA ARG A 152 4.26 2.11 -1.28
C ARG A 152 4.90 0.84 -0.75
N VAL A 153 5.59 0.12 -1.63
CA VAL A 153 6.35 -1.07 -1.29
C VAL A 153 7.78 -0.85 -1.75
N TYR A 154 8.69 -0.85 -0.80
CA TYR A 154 10.11 -0.64 -1.08
C TYR A 154 10.83 -1.99 -1.24
N THR A 155 11.74 -2.06 -2.20
CA THR A 155 12.73 -3.15 -2.26
C THR A 155 13.65 -3.10 -1.04
N LYS A 156 14.48 -4.12 -0.86
CA LYS A 156 15.43 -4.20 0.26
C LYS A 156 16.68 -3.36 -0.07
N ALA A 157 17.14 -2.43 0.78
CA ALA A 157 18.44 -1.78 0.54
C ALA A 157 19.58 -2.82 0.55
N ASP A 158 20.43 -2.83 -0.48
CA ASP A 158 21.64 -3.67 -0.46
C ASP A 158 22.70 -3.00 0.40
N SER A 159 23.23 -3.76 1.36
CA SER A 159 24.42 -3.35 2.11
C SER A 159 25.62 -3.77 1.27
N ARG A 160 26.24 -2.82 0.57
CA ARG A 160 27.58 -3.02 0.01
C ARG A 160 28.62 -2.96 1.12
#